data_AF-A0A8X6NYU9-F1
#
_entry.id   AF-A0A8X6NYU9-F1
#
_cell.length_a   1.000
_cell.length_b   1.000
_cell.length_c   1.000
_cell.angle_alpha   90.00
_cell.angle_beta   90.00
_cell.angle_gamma   90.00
#
_symmetry.space_group_name_H-M   'P 1'
#
loop_
_entity.id
_entity.type
_entity.pdbx_description
1 polymer ?
#
loop_
_entity_poly.entity_id
_entity_poly.type
_entity_poly.pdbx_seq_one_letter_code
_entity_poly.pdbx_strand_id
1 'polypeptide(L)'
;MKIRKGAGDALSTHDDWVFYTGARPNRRGEQDEFIHTGAMVKMLFHFAAVLVLISSDFSSTAGAKLDITREVINNRNLAQFTRYEGSIVEQVTCKNHTKPMDCGEVLENGNTESGVYTIWPRSRVSDCESFEVYCDMDTAGGGWTVIQRRGDFGNAQNYFDKEWKDYKKGFGNLKREFWIGNDNIHVISNQGKYSVRFDMKNKEGKSVFAVYDTFYIDDESTKYKFHLAQYSGNAGDALSTHNNRLFYTKDQHNIPPDRKKGTNMHTGGWWFNVFPSTCLNALNNNGGKHKIVEQGIAWSTFGGYKSTISSTEIKLRLKNQ
;
A
#
# COMPACT_ATOMS: atom_id res chain seq x y z
N MET A 1 -48.83 12.14 -24.51
CA MET A 1 -48.43 12.75 -25.79
C MET A 1 -49.46 13.81 -26.18
N LYS A 2 -49.19 15.09 -25.87
CA LYS A 2 -49.76 16.27 -26.53
C LYS A 2 -48.91 17.48 -26.14
N ILE A 3 -48.54 18.23 -27.16
CA ILE A 3 -47.59 19.35 -27.21
C ILE A 3 -48.41 20.64 -27.38
N ARG A 4 -47.77 21.79 -27.03
CA ARG A 4 -47.99 23.20 -27.49
C ARG A 4 -48.51 24.13 -26.38
N LYS A 5 -48.13 25.41 -26.25
CA LYS A 5 -47.17 26.32 -26.93
C LYS A 5 -47.10 27.62 -26.11
N GLY A 6 -45.93 28.28 -26.09
CA GLY A 6 -45.72 29.76 -25.98
C GLY A 6 -46.11 30.44 -24.66
N ALA A 7 -45.58 31.59 -24.27
CA ALA A 7 -44.56 32.52 -24.74
C ALA A 7 -44.42 33.59 -23.62
N GLY A 8 -43.33 34.37 -23.60
CA GLY A 8 -43.33 35.67 -22.90
C GLY A 8 -42.18 35.89 -21.91
N ASP A 9 -41.55 37.05 -22.04
CA ASP A 9 -40.23 37.43 -21.55
C ASP A 9 -40.18 38.03 -20.13
N ALA A 10 -38.93 38.12 -19.65
CA ALA A 10 -38.33 39.22 -18.86
C ALA A 10 -38.54 39.33 -17.33
N LEU A 11 -37.38 39.16 -16.66
CA LEU A 11 -36.77 40.00 -15.60
C LEU A 11 -37.39 40.09 -14.19
N SER A 12 -36.51 39.76 -13.24
CA SER A 12 -36.22 40.52 -12.00
C SER A 12 -36.85 40.06 -10.67
N THR A 13 -35.92 39.81 -9.75
CA THR A 13 -35.94 40.06 -8.28
C THR A 13 -36.71 39.16 -7.32
N HIS A 14 -35.90 38.60 -6.40
CA HIS A 14 -36.11 38.34 -4.96
C HIS A 14 -37.06 37.22 -4.53
N ASP A 15 -36.46 36.34 -3.72
CA ASP A 15 -37.01 35.57 -2.60
C ASP A 15 -38.36 34.85 -2.79
N ASP A 16 -38.32 33.52 -2.86
CA ASP A 16 -38.92 32.72 -1.80
C ASP A 16 -38.64 31.22 -1.94
N TRP A 17 -38.32 30.62 -0.80
CA TRP A 17 -38.15 29.20 -0.58
C TRP A 17 -39.51 28.51 -0.48
N VAL A 18 -39.83 27.58 -1.39
CA VAL A 18 -40.75 26.47 -1.06
C VAL A 18 -40.38 25.21 -1.87
N PHE A 19 -39.71 24.25 -1.22
CA PHE A 19 -39.83 22.84 -1.62
C PHE A 19 -40.51 22.06 -0.49
N TYR A 20 -41.63 21.47 -0.85
CA TYR A 20 -42.48 20.60 -0.06
C TYR A 20 -41.71 19.39 0.49
N THR A 21 -41.73 19.19 1.81
CA THR A 21 -41.37 17.91 2.44
C THR A 21 -42.57 16.96 2.39
N GLY A 22 -42.57 16.07 1.41
CA GLY A 22 -43.47 14.92 1.37
C GLY A 22 -42.78 13.69 1.97
N ALA A 23 -42.77 13.54 3.29
CA ALA A 23 -42.33 12.31 3.96
C ALA A 23 -43.50 11.66 4.70
N ARG A 24 -43.96 10.50 4.20
CA ARG A 24 -44.75 9.54 4.99
C ARG A 24 -43.79 8.78 5.93
N PRO A 25 -44.20 8.46 7.17
CA PRO A 25 -43.31 7.77 8.10
C PRO A 25 -43.29 6.27 7.80
N ASN A 26 -42.11 5.66 7.77
CA ASN A 26 -42.00 4.23 8.07
C ASN A 26 -40.88 3.95 9.07
N ARG A 27 -41.18 3.01 9.96
CA ARG A 27 -40.46 2.70 11.18
C ARG A 27 -39.21 1.86 10.88
N ARG A 28 -38.05 2.38 11.22
CA ARG A 28 -36.96 1.73 11.97
C ARG A 28 -35.81 2.72 12.02
N GLY A 29 -35.37 3.02 13.24
CA GLY A 29 -34.35 4.03 13.48
C GLY A 29 -32.99 3.59 12.96
N GLU A 30 -32.38 4.47 12.17
CA GLU A 30 -30.94 4.74 12.10
C GLU A 30 -30.81 6.01 11.24
N GLN A 31 -30.14 7.04 11.77
CA GLN A 31 -29.94 8.33 11.11
C GLN A 31 -28.76 8.25 10.15
N ASP A 32 -29.04 8.37 8.85
CA ASP A 32 -28.07 8.85 7.86
C ASP A 32 -28.27 10.37 7.73
N GLU A 33 -27.34 11.20 8.21
CA GLU A 33 -27.36 12.63 7.88
C GLU A 33 -25.94 13.25 7.78
N PHE A 34 -25.53 13.49 6.52
CA PHE A 34 -24.75 14.63 5.98
C PHE A 34 -23.21 14.68 6.08
N ILE A 35 -22.55 14.31 4.97
CA ILE A 35 -21.14 14.65 4.63
C ILE A 35 -21.02 16.05 3.96
N HIS A 36 -22.11 16.75 3.66
CA HIS A 36 -22.05 17.97 2.84
C HIS A 36 -21.78 19.31 3.57
N THR A 37 -21.64 19.32 4.90
CA THR A 37 -21.50 20.56 5.70
C THR A 37 -20.05 21.04 5.86
N GLY A 38 -19.05 20.15 5.73
CA GLY A 38 -17.64 20.49 6.00
C GLY A 38 -17.02 21.50 5.04
N ALA A 39 -17.45 21.51 3.78
CA ALA A 39 -16.91 22.44 2.78
C ALA A 39 -17.45 23.88 2.95
N MET A 40 -18.73 24.02 3.33
CA MET A 40 -19.37 25.31 3.60
C MET A 40 -18.79 25.99 4.85
N VAL A 41 -18.53 25.22 5.90
CA VAL A 41 -17.97 25.73 7.17
C VAL A 41 -16.52 26.21 6.97
N LYS A 42 -15.68 25.49 6.23
CA LYS A 42 -14.31 25.94 5.90
C LYS A 42 -14.29 27.25 5.11
N MET A 43 -15.27 27.46 4.23
CA MET A 43 -15.39 28.67 3.43
C MET A 43 -15.76 29.89 4.30
N LEU A 44 -16.67 29.71 5.27
CA LEU A 44 -17.08 30.75 6.23
C LEU A 44 -15.94 31.16 7.18
N PHE A 45 -15.09 30.21 7.61
CA PHE A 45 -13.93 30.51 8.47
C PHE A 45 -12.82 31.30 7.77
N HIS A 46 -12.58 31.04 6.48
CA HIS A 46 -11.64 31.86 5.70
C HIS A 46 -12.13 33.30 5.54
N PHE A 47 -13.43 33.52 5.35
CA PHE A 47 -14.01 34.87 5.30
C PHE A 47 -13.92 35.61 6.64
N ALA A 48 -14.13 34.92 7.77
CA ALA A 48 -14.01 35.53 9.09
C ALA A 48 -12.56 35.92 9.44
N ALA A 49 -11.57 35.07 9.10
CA ALA A 49 -10.16 35.37 9.32
C ALA A 49 -9.66 36.54 8.46
N VAL A 50 -10.14 36.65 7.21
CA VAL A 50 -9.85 37.79 6.32
C VAL A 50 -10.46 39.09 6.87
N LEU A 51 -11.68 39.06 7.44
CA LEU A 51 -12.27 40.23 8.11
C LEU A 51 -11.45 40.70 9.33
N VAL A 52 -10.88 39.76 10.09
CA VAL A 52 -10.03 40.08 11.26
C VAL A 52 -8.73 40.76 10.82
N LEU A 53 -8.12 40.32 9.71
CA LEU A 53 -6.89 40.93 9.18
C LEU A 53 -7.14 42.30 8.52
N ILE A 54 -8.31 42.51 7.90
CA ILE A 54 -8.68 43.84 7.36
C ILE A 54 -8.92 44.86 8.49
N SER A 55 -9.31 44.39 9.69
CA SER A 55 -9.55 45.26 10.84
C SER A 55 -8.26 45.78 11.54
N SER A 56 -7.09 45.20 11.23
CA SER A 56 -5.81 45.64 11.82
C SER A 56 -5.16 46.84 11.15
N ASP A 57 -5.64 47.28 9.98
CA ASP A 57 -5.03 48.39 9.22
C ASP A 57 -5.71 49.76 9.39
N PHE A 58 -6.80 49.86 10.17
CA PHE A 58 -7.47 51.14 10.42
C PHE A 58 -7.20 51.64 11.85
N SER A 59 -6.04 52.27 12.02
CA SER A 59 -5.74 53.12 13.17
C SER A 59 -6.51 54.43 13.06
N SER A 60 -7.61 54.60 13.81
CA SER A 60 -7.89 55.80 14.61
C SER A 60 -9.28 55.73 15.26
N THR A 61 -9.39 56.46 16.38
CA THR A 61 -10.56 56.60 17.28
C THR A 61 -10.68 55.54 18.37
N ALA A 62 -10.11 55.90 19.52
CA ALA A 62 -10.32 55.29 20.82
C ALA A 62 -11.80 55.42 21.23
N GLY A 63 -12.43 54.31 21.61
CA GLY A 63 -13.78 54.35 22.20
C GLY A 63 -14.59 53.05 22.16
N ALA A 64 -14.29 52.10 21.28
CA ALA A 64 -15.10 50.89 21.10
C ALA A 64 -14.28 49.58 21.08
N LYS A 65 -13.20 49.49 21.88
CA LYS A 65 -12.28 48.33 21.88
C LYS A 65 -12.42 47.39 23.09
N LEU A 66 -13.55 47.41 23.81
CA LEU A 66 -13.67 46.61 25.04
C LEU A 66 -14.91 45.72 25.20
N ASP A 67 -15.77 45.57 24.19
CA ASP A 67 -16.96 44.70 24.32
C ASP A 67 -16.96 43.48 23.38
N ILE A 68 -16.38 43.58 22.18
CA ILE A 68 -16.34 42.44 21.24
C ILE A 68 -15.47 41.29 21.78
N THR A 69 -14.34 41.61 22.44
CA THR A 69 -13.44 40.60 23.01
C THR A 69 -14.09 39.83 24.16
N ARG A 70 -14.93 40.47 24.98
CA ARG A 70 -15.63 39.78 26.08
C ARG A 70 -16.76 38.89 25.58
N GLU A 71 -17.49 39.32 24.56
CA GLU A 71 -18.61 38.55 24.01
C GLU A 71 -18.15 37.31 23.24
N VAL A 72 -17.01 37.41 22.54
CA VAL A 72 -16.37 36.26 21.86
C VAL A 72 -15.80 35.26 22.89
N ILE A 73 -15.15 35.73 23.97
CA ILE A 73 -14.60 34.86 25.03
C ILE A 73 -15.72 34.18 25.84
N ASN A 74 -16.83 34.87 26.12
CA ASN A 74 -17.95 34.33 26.91
C ASN A 74 -18.95 33.52 26.08
N ASN A 75 -18.75 33.40 24.77
CA ASN A 75 -19.66 32.63 23.93
C ASN A 75 -19.50 31.13 24.25
N ARG A 76 -20.50 30.57 24.94
CA ARG A 76 -20.55 29.15 25.29
C ARG A 76 -20.38 28.24 24.07
N ASN A 77 -20.83 28.66 22.89
CA ASN A 77 -20.67 27.88 21.66
C ASN A 77 -19.21 27.81 21.20
N LEU A 78 -18.39 28.85 21.40
CA LEU A 78 -16.95 28.85 21.12
C LEU A 78 -16.17 28.03 22.15
N ALA A 79 -16.54 28.11 23.43
CA ALA A 79 -15.97 27.27 24.50
C ALA A 79 -16.38 25.79 24.39
N GLN A 80 -17.50 25.52 23.70
CA GLN A 80 -17.97 24.19 23.36
C GLN A 80 -17.33 23.70 22.06
N PHE A 81 -17.10 24.58 21.06
CA PHE A 81 -16.34 24.28 19.84
C PHE A 81 -14.86 24.00 20.11
N THR A 82 -14.21 24.76 21.00
CA THR A 82 -12.82 24.50 21.41
C THR A 82 -12.70 23.25 22.27
N ARG A 83 -13.71 22.91 23.08
CA ARG A 83 -13.82 21.59 23.72
C ARG A 83 -14.09 20.48 22.71
N TYR A 84 -14.86 20.75 21.67
CA TYR A 84 -15.18 19.82 20.59
C TYR A 84 -13.94 19.59 19.72
N GLU A 85 -13.16 20.62 19.37
CA GLU A 85 -11.85 20.49 18.74
C GLU A 85 -10.86 19.76 19.66
N GLY A 86 -10.82 20.05 20.96
CA GLY A 86 -10.03 19.27 21.93
C GLY A 86 -10.43 17.79 21.97
N SER A 87 -11.73 17.49 21.82
CA SER A 87 -12.28 16.13 21.73
C SER A 87 -12.06 15.46 20.37
N ILE A 88 -11.94 16.21 19.28
CA ILE A 88 -11.66 15.68 17.93
C ILE A 88 -10.14 15.48 17.74
N VAL A 89 -9.31 16.31 18.38
CA VAL A 89 -7.85 16.16 18.39
C VAL A 89 -7.44 14.89 19.16
N GLU A 90 -8.26 14.42 20.10
CA GLU A 90 -8.03 13.17 20.84
C GLU A 90 -8.49 11.88 20.10
N GLN A 91 -9.03 11.97 18.87
CA GLN A 91 -9.46 10.79 18.11
C GLN A 91 -8.78 10.60 16.74
N VAL A 92 -7.75 11.38 16.43
CA VAL A 92 -6.74 10.98 15.42
C VAL A 92 -5.47 10.51 16.13
N THR A 93 -5.62 9.80 17.24
CA THR A 93 -4.52 8.98 17.75
C THR A 93 -4.47 7.73 16.88
N CYS A 94 -3.42 7.60 16.07
CA CYS A 94 -3.15 6.35 15.41
C CYS A 94 -3.15 5.21 16.43
N LYS A 95 -3.73 4.05 16.08
CA LYS A 95 -3.79 2.90 16.98
C LYS A 95 -2.39 2.59 17.48
N ASN A 96 -2.19 2.60 18.80
CA ASN A 96 -0.91 2.21 19.39
C ASN A 96 -0.85 0.68 19.46
N HIS A 97 -0.34 0.08 18.39
CA HIS A 97 -0.12 -1.35 18.26
C HIS A 97 1.11 -1.76 19.08
N THR A 98 0.90 -2.31 20.27
CA THR A 98 1.99 -2.79 21.13
C THR A 98 2.78 -3.97 20.52
N LYS A 99 2.14 -4.69 19.60
CA LYS A 99 2.70 -5.81 18.84
C LYS A 99 2.26 -5.67 17.38
N PRO A 100 2.89 -4.75 16.60
CA PRO A 100 2.46 -4.49 15.23
C PRO A 100 2.62 -5.74 14.38
N MET A 101 1.58 -6.14 13.66
CA MET A 101 1.55 -7.39 12.89
C MET A 101 2.33 -7.32 11.57
N ASP A 102 2.57 -6.11 11.06
CA ASP A 102 3.32 -5.83 9.85
C ASP A 102 3.80 -4.36 9.84
N CYS A 103 4.51 -3.97 8.78
CA CYS A 103 5.01 -2.60 8.63
C CYS A 103 3.90 -1.54 8.49
N GLY A 104 2.67 -1.92 8.13
CA GLY A 104 1.52 -1.02 8.11
C GLY A 104 1.16 -0.56 9.52
N GLU A 105 1.04 -1.49 10.46
CA GLU A 105 0.81 -1.16 11.88
C GLU A 105 2.02 -0.43 12.52
N VAL A 106 3.25 -0.74 12.08
CA VAL A 106 4.45 0.03 12.49
C VAL A 106 4.36 1.50 12.04
N LEU A 107 3.91 1.76 10.81
CA LEU A 107 3.68 3.10 10.28
C LEU A 107 2.54 3.80 11.03
N GLU A 108 1.45 3.08 11.32
CA GLU A 108 0.35 3.61 12.15
C GLU A 108 0.86 4.02 13.53
N ASN A 109 1.80 3.31 14.14
CA ASN A 109 2.44 3.73 15.39
C ASN A 109 3.27 5.04 15.28
N GLY A 110 3.34 5.67 14.11
CA GLY A 110 4.08 6.91 13.88
C GLY A 110 5.54 6.72 13.49
N ASN A 111 5.99 5.48 13.25
CA ASN A 111 7.35 5.21 12.79
C ASN A 111 7.40 5.40 11.27
N THR A 112 7.90 6.56 10.83
CA THR A 112 7.92 6.95 9.41
C THR A 112 9.26 6.71 8.72
N GLU A 113 10.28 6.25 9.43
CA GLU A 113 11.61 5.99 8.84
C GLU A 113 11.72 4.55 8.31
N SER A 114 12.17 4.40 7.06
CA SER A 114 12.48 3.08 6.51
C SER A 114 13.62 2.41 7.29
N GLY A 115 13.45 1.14 7.66
CA GLY A 115 14.40 0.48 8.55
C GLY A 115 14.01 -0.94 8.92
N VAL A 116 14.78 -1.55 9.82
CA VAL A 116 14.47 -2.87 10.36
C VAL A 116 13.62 -2.71 11.61
N TYR A 117 12.48 -3.39 11.63
CA TYR A 117 11.54 -3.39 12.74
C TYR A 117 11.16 -4.82 13.11
N THR A 118 10.78 -5.03 14.37
CA THR A 118 10.18 -6.30 14.81
C THR A 118 8.67 -6.24 14.60
N ILE A 119 8.10 -7.32 14.06
CA ILE A 119 6.65 -7.48 13.90
C ILE A 119 6.18 -8.77 14.59
N TRP A 120 4.89 -8.83 14.90
CA TRP A 120 4.19 -9.96 15.52
C TRP A 120 2.99 -10.39 14.67
N PRO A 121 3.22 -11.08 13.54
CA PRO A 121 2.13 -11.52 12.69
C PRO A 121 1.14 -12.44 13.41
N ARG A 122 -0.14 -12.32 13.06
CA ARG A 122 -1.22 -13.16 13.58
C ARG A 122 -1.23 -14.49 12.84
N SER A 123 -0.53 -15.48 13.37
CA SER A 123 -0.58 -16.86 12.88
C SER A 123 -1.63 -17.66 13.64
N ARG A 124 -2.47 -18.43 12.93
CA ARG A 124 -3.35 -19.43 13.59
C ARG A 124 -2.57 -20.63 14.14
N VAL A 125 -1.29 -20.76 13.77
CA VAL A 125 -0.45 -21.94 14.02
C VAL A 125 0.65 -21.63 15.06
N SER A 126 1.03 -20.37 15.21
CA SER A 126 2.02 -19.91 16.19
C SER A 126 1.60 -18.59 16.84
N ASP A 127 0.84 -18.68 17.93
CA ASP A 127 0.54 -17.51 18.75
C ASP A 127 1.85 -16.96 19.33
N CYS A 128 2.14 -15.69 19.07
CA CYS A 128 3.23 -14.90 19.67
C CYS A 128 4.66 -15.03 19.10
N GLU A 129 4.89 -15.66 17.95
CA GLU A 129 6.22 -15.59 17.31
C GLU A 129 6.45 -14.23 16.65
N SER A 130 7.60 -13.62 16.94
CA SER A 130 8.04 -12.35 16.35
C SER A 130 9.29 -12.53 15.54
N PHE A 131 9.46 -11.72 14.50
CA PHE A 131 10.69 -11.66 13.74
C PHE A 131 10.92 -10.27 13.15
N GLU A 132 12.17 -10.02 12.77
CA GLU A 132 12.58 -8.76 12.16
C GLU A 132 12.26 -8.74 10.66
N VAL A 133 11.79 -7.59 10.19
CA VAL A 133 11.53 -7.29 8.77
C VAL A 133 12.11 -5.94 8.41
N TYR A 134 12.37 -5.71 7.13
CA TYR A 134 12.63 -4.36 6.64
C TYR A 134 11.31 -3.69 6.24
N CYS A 135 11.00 -2.55 6.85
CA CYS A 135 9.88 -1.71 6.49
C CYS A 135 10.31 -0.60 5.54
N ASP A 136 9.65 -0.53 4.39
CA ASP A 136 9.71 0.60 3.48
C ASP A 136 8.54 1.54 3.80
N MET A 137 8.89 2.68 4.39
CA MET A 137 7.96 3.72 4.83
C MET A 137 7.82 4.86 3.82
N ASP A 138 8.56 4.80 2.70
CA ASP A 138 8.64 5.89 1.73
C ASP A 138 7.78 5.61 0.49
N THR A 139 7.81 4.37 -0.02
CA THR A 139 7.21 4.04 -1.31
C THR A 139 5.68 4.05 -1.25
N ALA A 140 5.03 4.82 -2.12
CA ALA A 140 3.58 4.81 -2.31
C ALA A 140 2.77 4.94 -1.00
N GLY A 141 3.21 5.82 -0.10
CA GLY A 141 2.60 6.05 1.21
C GLY A 141 3.11 5.16 2.35
N GLY A 142 4.14 4.33 2.10
CA GLY A 142 4.79 3.54 3.13
C GLY A 142 4.00 2.32 3.60
N GLY A 143 4.44 1.76 4.72
CA GLY A 143 3.82 0.60 5.37
C GLY A 143 4.09 -0.73 4.67
N TRP A 144 5.15 -0.80 3.86
CA TRP A 144 5.48 -1.99 3.10
C TRP A 144 6.44 -2.91 3.86
N THR A 145 6.07 -4.18 3.99
CA THR A 145 6.93 -5.23 4.55
C THR A 145 7.74 -5.87 3.43
N VAL A 146 9.05 -5.60 3.36
CA VAL A 146 9.92 -6.13 2.30
C VAL A 146 10.23 -7.60 2.58
N ILE A 147 9.92 -8.48 1.63
CA ILE A 147 10.11 -9.93 1.74
C ILE A 147 11.30 -10.44 0.91
N GLN A 148 11.76 -9.64 -0.05
CA GLN A 148 12.93 -9.94 -0.88
C GLN A 148 13.60 -8.64 -1.31
N ARG A 149 14.93 -8.64 -1.34
CA ARG A 149 15.74 -7.58 -1.94
C ARG A 149 16.92 -8.17 -2.71
N ARG A 150 17.17 -7.67 -3.92
CA ARG A 150 18.34 -7.98 -4.77
C ARG A 150 19.06 -6.71 -5.21
N GLY A 151 20.37 -6.78 -5.34
CA GLY A 151 21.21 -5.68 -5.83
C GLY A 151 22.70 -5.97 -5.69
N ASP A 152 23.55 -5.01 -6.03
CA ASP A 152 25.00 -5.17 -5.87
C ASP A 152 25.42 -4.87 -4.41
N PHE A 153 25.44 -5.92 -3.58
CA PHE A 153 25.82 -5.83 -2.16
C PHE A 153 27.09 -6.64 -1.83
N GLY A 154 27.88 -7.00 -2.85
CA GLY A 154 29.13 -7.76 -2.70
C GLY A 154 28.97 -9.27 -2.49
N ASN A 155 27.76 -9.82 -2.66
CA ASN A 155 27.54 -11.27 -2.63
C ASN A 155 27.98 -11.94 -3.94
N ALA A 156 28.23 -13.24 -3.89
CA ALA A 156 28.47 -14.04 -5.09
C ALA A 156 27.23 -14.04 -6.02
N GLN A 157 27.45 -14.13 -7.33
CA GLN A 157 26.38 -14.15 -8.33
C GLN A 157 25.30 -15.22 -8.05
N ASN A 158 25.69 -16.38 -7.53
CA ASN A 158 24.82 -17.52 -7.20
C ASN A 158 24.31 -17.50 -5.74
N TYR A 159 24.35 -16.36 -5.05
CA TYR A 159 23.98 -16.27 -3.63
C TYR A 159 22.57 -16.80 -3.32
N PHE A 160 21.63 -16.64 -4.26
CA PHE A 160 20.24 -17.13 -4.15
C PHE A 160 20.05 -18.58 -4.64
N ASP A 161 21.11 -19.26 -5.08
CA ASP A 161 21.05 -20.69 -5.44
C ASP A 161 21.05 -21.59 -4.20
N LYS A 162 20.00 -21.42 -3.39
CA LYS A 162 19.78 -22.06 -2.10
C LYS A 162 18.83 -23.25 -2.19
N GLU A 163 18.85 -24.08 -1.15
CA GLU A 163 18.01 -25.28 -1.05
C GLU A 163 16.65 -24.97 -0.39
N TRP A 164 15.74 -25.95 -0.39
CA TRP A 164 14.39 -25.81 0.17
C TRP A 164 14.42 -25.31 1.61
N LYS A 165 15.29 -25.88 2.45
CA LYS A 165 15.42 -25.50 3.87
C LYS A 165 15.77 -24.03 4.06
N ASP A 166 16.65 -23.50 3.22
CA ASP A 166 17.07 -22.09 3.27
C ASP A 166 15.93 -21.17 2.82
N TYR A 167 15.23 -21.52 1.74
CA TYR A 167 14.07 -20.74 1.27
C TYR A 167 12.90 -20.80 2.23
N LYS A 168 12.70 -21.92 2.92
CA LYS A 168 11.72 -22.08 4.00
C LYS A 168 12.00 -21.12 5.16
N LYS A 169 13.22 -21.15 5.70
CA LYS A 169 13.62 -20.36 6.88
C LYS A 169 13.91 -18.89 6.57
N GLY A 170 14.39 -18.60 5.36
CA GLY A 170 14.94 -17.30 4.99
C GLY A 170 16.46 -17.24 5.14
N PHE A 171 17.07 -16.30 4.42
CA PHE A 171 18.52 -16.07 4.39
C PHE A 171 18.84 -14.63 3.98
N GLY A 172 20.06 -14.19 4.29
CA GLY A 172 20.57 -12.87 3.91
C GLY A 172 20.54 -11.85 5.03
N ASN A 173 20.63 -10.58 4.66
CA ASN A 173 20.64 -9.46 5.60
C ASN A 173 19.54 -8.47 5.20
N LEU A 174 18.65 -8.13 6.14
CA LEU A 174 17.49 -7.27 5.90
C LEU A 174 17.84 -5.87 5.37
N LYS A 175 19.09 -5.40 5.54
CA LYS A 175 19.59 -4.13 5.01
C LYS A 175 20.38 -4.28 3.70
N ARG A 176 20.53 -5.51 3.17
CA ARG A 176 21.22 -5.85 1.92
C ARG A 176 20.35 -6.80 1.09
N GLU A 177 20.91 -7.81 0.43
CA GLU A 177 20.10 -8.86 -0.21
C GLU A 177 19.62 -9.90 0.79
N PHE A 178 18.35 -10.28 0.67
CA PHE A 178 17.74 -11.32 1.50
C PHE A 178 16.49 -11.92 0.86
N TRP A 179 16.10 -13.08 1.39
CA TRP A 179 14.78 -13.69 1.25
C TRP A 179 14.25 -13.94 2.67
N ILE A 180 13.06 -13.44 3.00
CA ILE A 180 12.56 -13.46 4.39
C ILE A 180 12.20 -14.86 4.89
N GLY A 181 11.99 -15.82 4.00
CA GLY A 181 11.57 -17.19 4.32
C GLY A 181 10.11 -17.46 3.96
N ASN A 182 9.84 -18.61 3.34
CA ASN A 182 8.51 -18.96 2.89
C ASN A 182 7.52 -19.15 4.05
N ASP A 183 7.97 -19.65 5.20
CA ASP A 183 7.09 -19.73 6.38
C ASP A 183 6.64 -18.33 6.84
N ASN A 184 7.56 -17.35 6.83
CA ASN A 184 7.26 -15.96 7.18
C ASN A 184 6.33 -15.29 6.15
N ILE A 185 6.55 -15.52 4.84
CA ILE A 185 5.67 -15.01 3.79
C ILE A 185 4.27 -15.61 3.92
N HIS A 186 4.17 -16.92 4.22
CA HIS A 186 2.89 -17.59 4.44
C HIS A 186 2.12 -16.92 5.59
N VAL A 187 2.76 -16.76 6.74
CA VAL A 187 2.11 -16.14 7.91
C VAL A 187 1.68 -14.70 7.63
N ILE A 188 2.57 -13.85 7.07
CA ILE A 188 2.24 -12.45 6.77
C ILE A 188 1.11 -12.36 5.73
N SER A 189 1.11 -13.22 4.71
CA SER A 189 0.14 -13.10 3.62
C SER A 189 -1.24 -13.67 3.96
N ASN A 190 -1.36 -14.51 4.99
CA ASN A 190 -2.62 -15.16 5.38
C ASN A 190 -3.29 -14.56 6.63
N GLN A 191 -2.70 -13.55 7.28
CA GLN A 191 -3.32 -12.84 8.40
C GLN A 191 -4.38 -11.80 7.98
N GLY A 192 -4.55 -11.58 6.67
CA GLY A 192 -5.48 -10.61 6.09
C GLY A 192 -5.47 -10.67 4.56
N LYS A 193 -6.03 -9.65 3.90
CA LYS A 193 -5.91 -9.49 2.44
C LYS A 193 -4.68 -8.65 2.15
N TYR A 194 -3.67 -9.21 1.50
CA TYR A 194 -2.44 -8.49 1.16
C TYR A 194 -2.35 -8.21 -0.33
N SER A 195 -1.83 -7.03 -0.66
CA SER A 195 -1.27 -6.73 -1.97
C SER A 195 0.24 -7.01 -1.94
N VAL A 196 0.78 -7.45 -3.07
CA VAL A 196 2.24 -7.53 -3.30
C VAL A 196 2.66 -6.51 -4.34
N ARG A 197 3.79 -5.85 -4.09
CA ARG A 197 4.44 -4.93 -5.00
C ARG A 197 5.83 -5.43 -5.34
N PHE A 198 6.15 -5.37 -6.63
CA PHE A 198 7.46 -5.67 -7.20
C PHE A 198 8.03 -4.36 -7.73
N ASP A 199 9.13 -3.89 -7.14
CA ASP A 199 9.90 -2.74 -7.63
C ASP A 199 11.15 -3.26 -8.34
N MET A 200 11.42 -2.77 -9.55
CA MET A 200 12.51 -3.25 -10.40
C MET A 200 13.22 -2.10 -11.07
N LYS A 201 14.56 -2.18 -11.16
CA LYS A 201 15.40 -1.19 -11.84
C LYS A 201 16.42 -1.87 -12.74
N ASN A 202 16.62 -1.34 -13.94
CA ASN A 202 17.66 -1.82 -14.85
C ASN A 202 18.99 -1.06 -14.65
N LYS A 203 20.04 -1.46 -15.38
CA LYS A 203 21.35 -0.79 -15.33
C LYS A 203 21.32 0.67 -15.74
N GLU A 204 20.47 0.99 -16.71
CA GLU A 204 20.31 2.33 -17.26
C GLU A 204 19.53 3.25 -16.30
N GLY A 205 19.09 2.73 -15.15
CA GLY A 205 18.42 3.48 -14.10
C GLY A 205 16.91 3.58 -14.26
N LYS A 206 16.33 3.03 -15.33
CA LYS A 206 14.88 2.95 -15.53
C LYS A 206 14.26 2.06 -14.46
N SER A 207 13.29 2.60 -13.74
CA SER A 207 12.55 1.90 -12.69
C SER A 207 11.12 1.65 -13.13
N VAL A 208 10.60 0.46 -12.84
CA VAL A 208 9.21 0.05 -13.09
C VAL A 208 8.68 -0.70 -11.88
N PHE A 209 7.36 -0.83 -11.80
CA PHE A 209 6.71 -1.61 -10.76
C PHE A 209 5.52 -2.42 -11.27
N ALA A 210 5.22 -3.50 -10.58
CA ALA A 210 4.01 -4.30 -10.71
C ALA A 210 3.36 -4.46 -9.34
N VAL A 211 2.04 -4.34 -9.27
CA VAL A 211 1.24 -4.59 -8.06
C VAL A 211 0.20 -5.65 -8.39
N TYR A 212 0.02 -6.61 -7.49
CA TYR A 212 -1.11 -7.52 -7.49
C TYR A 212 -1.88 -7.32 -6.21
N ASP A 213 -3.16 -7.01 -6.35
CA ASP A 213 -4.03 -6.58 -5.26
C ASP A 213 -4.56 -7.72 -4.39
N THR A 214 -4.31 -8.95 -4.82
CA THR A 214 -4.46 -10.16 -4.02
C THR A 214 -3.16 -10.92 -4.11
N PHE A 215 -2.55 -11.24 -2.98
CA PHE A 215 -1.39 -12.12 -2.88
C PHE A 215 -1.41 -12.91 -1.58
N TYR A 216 -1.24 -14.22 -1.71
CA TYR A 216 -0.91 -15.09 -0.59
C TYR A 216 -0.21 -16.35 -1.08
N ILE A 217 0.47 -17.03 -0.16
CA ILE A 217 1.04 -18.35 -0.42
C ILE A 217 0.46 -19.35 0.57
N ASP A 218 0.24 -20.58 0.13
CA ASP A 218 -0.14 -21.66 1.01
C ASP A 218 1.06 -22.13 1.85
N ASP A 219 0.85 -23.09 2.74
CA ASP A 219 1.88 -23.61 3.66
C ASP A 219 2.87 -24.58 2.99
N GLU A 220 3.78 -25.16 3.78
CA GLU A 220 4.74 -26.14 3.27
C GLU A 220 4.07 -27.43 2.75
N SER A 221 2.95 -27.84 3.35
CA SER A 221 2.26 -29.09 2.97
C SER A 221 1.78 -29.05 1.52
N THR A 222 1.45 -27.85 1.05
CA THR A 222 1.01 -27.51 -0.30
C THR A 222 2.11 -26.87 -1.15
N LYS A 223 3.36 -26.97 -0.69
CA LYS A 223 4.59 -26.52 -1.37
C LYS A 223 4.60 -25.02 -1.66
N TYR A 224 4.09 -24.22 -0.73
CA TYR A 224 4.07 -22.77 -0.80
C TYR A 224 3.44 -22.24 -2.09
N LYS A 225 2.41 -22.90 -2.59
CA LYS A 225 1.70 -22.49 -3.81
C LYS A 225 1.22 -21.05 -3.64
N PHE A 226 1.59 -20.17 -4.57
CA PHE A 226 1.16 -18.77 -4.53
C PHE A 226 -0.11 -18.52 -5.34
N HIS A 227 -0.80 -17.47 -4.91
CA HIS A 227 -2.04 -17.00 -5.47
C HIS A 227 -1.90 -15.51 -5.72
N LEU A 228 -2.24 -15.06 -6.92
CA LEU A 228 -2.24 -13.65 -7.27
C LEU A 228 -3.42 -13.28 -8.16
N ALA A 229 -3.88 -12.03 -8.03
CA ALA A 229 -4.92 -11.48 -8.90
C ALA A 229 -4.83 -9.95 -8.96
N GLN A 230 -5.58 -9.37 -9.90
CA GLN A 230 -5.79 -7.91 -10.02
C GLN A 230 -4.46 -7.15 -10.22
N TYR A 231 -3.81 -7.40 -11.35
CA TYR A 231 -2.58 -6.71 -11.75
C TYR A 231 -2.81 -5.21 -12.01
N SER A 232 -1.85 -4.39 -11.59
CA SER A 232 -1.67 -3.01 -12.03
C SER A 232 -0.17 -2.64 -12.04
N GLY A 233 0.17 -1.53 -12.68
CA GLY A 233 1.56 -1.02 -12.75
C GLY A 233 2.09 -0.90 -14.17
N ASN A 234 3.34 -0.47 -14.29
CA ASN A 234 3.99 -0.12 -15.57
C ASN A 234 5.10 -1.10 -16.00
N ALA A 235 5.33 -2.17 -15.23
CA ALA A 235 6.30 -3.21 -15.59
C ALA A 235 5.79 -4.20 -16.65
N GLY A 236 4.47 -4.22 -16.90
CA GLY A 236 3.80 -5.27 -17.66
C GLY A 236 3.55 -6.53 -16.80
N ASP A 237 2.46 -7.23 -17.08
CA ASP A 237 2.08 -8.44 -16.35
C ASP A 237 2.90 -9.65 -16.82
N ALA A 238 3.85 -10.08 -15.99
CA ALA A 238 4.70 -11.24 -16.25
C ALA A 238 4.45 -12.42 -15.29
N LEU A 239 3.61 -12.26 -14.26
CA LEU A 239 3.40 -13.29 -13.23
C LEU A 239 1.97 -13.87 -13.20
N SER A 240 0.97 -13.26 -13.83
CA SER A 240 -0.39 -13.84 -13.85
C SER A 240 -0.41 -15.25 -14.44
N THR A 241 0.43 -15.53 -15.45
CA THR A 241 0.53 -16.88 -16.03
C THR A 241 1.22 -17.90 -15.10
N HIS A 242 1.95 -17.41 -14.10
CA HIS A 242 2.56 -18.24 -13.08
C HIS A 242 1.56 -18.57 -11.96
N ASN A 243 0.40 -17.93 -11.83
CA ASN A 243 -0.53 -18.15 -10.72
C ASN A 243 -0.83 -19.65 -10.45
N ASN A 244 -1.01 -20.04 -9.18
CA ASN A 244 -1.22 -21.43 -8.72
C ASN A 244 -0.03 -22.39 -8.90
N ARG A 245 1.16 -21.90 -9.24
CA ARG A 245 2.35 -22.74 -9.33
C ARG A 245 2.94 -23.00 -7.95
N LEU A 246 3.57 -24.16 -7.81
CA LEU A 246 4.27 -24.59 -6.59
C LEU A 246 5.65 -23.93 -6.53
N PHE A 247 6.15 -23.69 -5.32
CA PHE A 247 7.50 -23.15 -5.16
C PHE A 247 8.54 -24.21 -5.52
N TYR A 248 9.54 -23.85 -6.29
CA TYR A 248 10.64 -24.73 -6.68
C TYR A 248 11.91 -24.39 -5.90
N THR A 249 12.76 -25.38 -5.67
CA THR A 249 14.20 -25.22 -5.37
C THR A 249 15.00 -26.30 -6.08
N LYS A 250 16.33 -26.20 -6.08
CA LYS A 250 17.21 -27.14 -6.78
C LYS A 250 17.17 -28.57 -6.22
N ASP A 251 16.78 -28.74 -4.97
CA ASP A 251 16.61 -30.03 -4.27
C ASP A 251 15.13 -30.45 -4.17
N GLN A 252 14.18 -29.53 -4.41
CA GLN A 252 12.75 -29.82 -4.47
C GLN A 252 12.12 -29.34 -5.79
N HIS A 253 12.10 -30.25 -6.76
CA HIS A 253 11.70 -29.99 -8.13
C HIS A 253 10.18 -29.97 -8.36
N ASN A 254 9.48 -28.97 -7.81
CA ASN A 254 8.04 -28.81 -8.00
C ASN A 254 7.70 -28.08 -9.33
N ILE A 255 8.16 -28.62 -10.47
CA ILE A 255 7.90 -28.04 -11.80
C ILE A 255 6.58 -28.55 -12.42
N PRO A 256 5.97 -27.79 -13.35
CA PRO A 256 4.80 -28.26 -14.09
C PRO A 256 5.05 -29.59 -14.83
N PRO A 257 4.09 -30.54 -14.85
CA PRO A 257 4.26 -31.85 -15.49
C PRO A 257 4.51 -31.78 -17.01
N ASP A 258 3.95 -30.76 -17.66
CA ASP A 258 4.05 -30.47 -19.09
C ASP A 258 5.37 -29.81 -19.49
N ARG A 259 6.21 -29.46 -18.50
CA ARG A 259 7.54 -28.91 -18.75
C ARG A 259 8.56 -30.03 -18.97
N LYS A 260 9.33 -29.93 -20.07
CA LYS A 260 10.41 -30.87 -20.38
C LYS A 260 11.50 -30.82 -19.29
N LYS A 261 11.86 -31.98 -18.73
CA LYS A 261 13.05 -32.12 -17.87
C LYS A 261 14.31 -31.72 -18.66
N GLY A 262 15.21 -30.96 -18.04
CA GLY A 262 16.48 -30.55 -18.65
C GLY A 262 16.44 -29.24 -19.45
N THR A 263 15.32 -28.50 -19.48
CA THR A 263 15.33 -27.11 -19.99
C THR A 263 16.14 -26.21 -19.06
N ASN A 264 16.95 -25.30 -19.61
CA ASN A 264 17.67 -24.28 -18.84
C ASN A 264 16.68 -23.54 -17.94
N MET A 265 16.83 -23.72 -16.64
CA MET A 265 15.99 -23.09 -15.64
C MET A 265 16.77 -21.91 -15.06
N HIS A 266 16.07 -20.81 -14.76
CA HIS A 266 16.65 -19.83 -13.86
C HIS A 266 17.12 -20.55 -12.59
N THR A 267 18.26 -20.14 -12.06
CA THR A 267 18.71 -20.62 -10.76
C THR A 267 17.84 -20.02 -9.65
N GLY A 268 17.97 -20.55 -8.44
CA GLY A 268 17.23 -20.07 -7.28
C GLY A 268 15.77 -20.53 -7.22
N GLY A 269 15.15 -20.29 -6.07
CA GLY A 269 13.81 -20.76 -5.77
C GLY A 269 12.73 -19.79 -6.28
N TRP A 270 11.72 -20.32 -6.95
CA TRP A 270 10.65 -19.51 -7.55
C TRP A 270 9.41 -20.33 -7.89
N TRP A 271 8.29 -19.65 -8.15
CA TRP A 271 7.07 -20.25 -8.69
C TRP A 271 7.14 -20.32 -10.21
N PHE A 272 7.68 -21.41 -10.75
CA PHE A 272 7.90 -21.51 -12.20
C PHE A 272 6.67 -21.99 -12.97
N ASN A 273 6.41 -21.32 -14.09
CA ASN A 273 5.51 -21.80 -15.12
C ASN A 273 6.24 -22.73 -16.12
N VAL A 274 5.51 -23.25 -17.11
CA VAL A 274 6.01 -24.06 -18.22
C VAL A 274 7.12 -23.33 -18.97
N PHE A 275 6.88 -22.05 -19.24
CA PHE A 275 7.88 -21.12 -19.76
C PHE A 275 8.42 -20.30 -18.58
N PRO A 276 9.68 -20.52 -18.16
CA PRO A 276 10.29 -19.78 -17.06
C PRO A 276 10.62 -18.36 -17.51
N SER A 277 9.61 -17.49 -17.63
CA SER A 277 9.80 -16.16 -18.24
C SER A 277 10.25 -15.09 -17.25
N THR A 278 10.06 -15.36 -15.96
CA THR A 278 10.33 -14.45 -14.85
C THR A 278 10.91 -15.24 -13.68
N CYS A 279 12.01 -14.74 -13.11
CA CYS A 279 12.57 -15.21 -11.84
C CYS A 279 13.43 -14.11 -11.24
N LEU A 280 12.95 -13.53 -10.13
CA LEU A 280 13.71 -12.48 -9.43
C LEU A 280 14.75 -13.05 -8.47
N ASN A 281 14.77 -14.37 -8.26
CA ASN A 281 15.70 -15.09 -7.39
C ASN A 281 16.86 -15.74 -8.18
N ALA A 282 16.96 -15.45 -9.47
CA ALA A 282 18.00 -15.96 -10.35
C ALA A 282 19.39 -15.34 -10.09
N LEU A 283 20.39 -15.72 -10.90
CA LEU A 283 21.76 -15.26 -10.78
C LEU A 283 21.84 -13.73 -10.86
N ASN A 284 22.50 -13.12 -9.87
CA ASN A 284 22.71 -11.67 -9.87
C ASN A 284 24.03 -11.31 -10.56
N ASN A 285 23.95 -10.94 -11.83
CA ASN A 285 25.10 -10.44 -12.61
C ASN A 285 25.35 -8.94 -12.44
N ASN A 286 24.73 -8.32 -11.42
CA ASN A 286 24.70 -6.87 -11.24
C ASN A 286 24.33 -6.16 -12.55
N GLY A 287 23.36 -6.71 -13.29
CA GLY A 287 22.88 -6.29 -14.61
C GLY A 287 23.80 -6.61 -15.82
N GLY A 288 24.80 -7.48 -15.69
CA GLY A 288 25.72 -7.88 -16.79
C GLY A 288 25.04 -8.60 -17.96
N LYS A 289 25.72 -8.70 -19.11
CA LYS A 289 25.27 -9.51 -20.26
C LYS A 289 25.46 -11.00 -19.97
N HIS A 290 24.54 -11.84 -20.43
CA HIS A 290 24.63 -13.29 -20.30
C HIS A 290 25.38 -13.96 -21.45
N LYS A 291 26.08 -15.08 -21.16
CA LYS A 291 26.41 -16.09 -22.19
C LYS A 291 25.21 -16.97 -22.52
N ILE A 292 24.35 -17.25 -21.54
CA ILE A 292 23.09 -17.99 -21.67
C ILE A 292 21.96 -17.06 -21.23
N VAL A 293 21.18 -16.61 -22.20
CA VAL A 293 20.16 -15.57 -22.13
C VAL A 293 19.28 -15.70 -20.87
N GLU A 294 18.92 -16.91 -20.43
CA GLU A 294 17.82 -17.14 -19.47
C GLU A 294 18.25 -17.37 -18.00
N GLN A 295 19.43 -16.95 -17.55
CA GLN A 295 19.90 -17.28 -16.18
C GLN A 295 19.89 -16.12 -15.17
N GLY A 296 19.64 -14.88 -15.61
CA GLY A 296 19.66 -13.69 -14.74
C GLY A 296 18.34 -13.37 -14.07
N ILE A 297 18.38 -12.38 -13.17
CA ILE A 297 17.19 -11.74 -12.60
C ILE A 297 16.38 -11.15 -13.76
N ALA A 298 15.20 -11.71 -14.02
CA ALA A 298 14.43 -11.41 -15.22
C ALA A 298 12.94 -11.18 -14.92
N TRP A 299 12.34 -10.29 -15.72
CA TRP A 299 10.91 -10.02 -15.80
C TRP A 299 10.54 -9.91 -17.27
N SER A 300 9.73 -10.83 -17.82
CA SER A 300 9.64 -10.97 -19.28
C SER A 300 9.17 -9.73 -20.04
N THR A 301 8.37 -8.88 -19.41
CA THR A 301 7.86 -7.63 -19.99
C THR A 301 8.77 -6.41 -19.72
N PHE A 302 9.84 -6.57 -18.93
CA PHE A 302 10.79 -5.51 -18.60
C PHE A 302 12.24 -6.00 -18.72
N GLY A 303 12.93 -5.55 -19.77
CA GLY A 303 14.30 -5.99 -20.09
C GLY A 303 14.37 -7.30 -20.88
N GLY A 304 13.25 -8.03 -20.99
CA GLY A 304 13.13 -9.28 -21.73
C GLY A 304 14.09 -10.35 -21.22
N TYR A 305 14.39 -11.34 -22.06
CA TYR A 305 15.28 -12.44 -21.68
C TYR A 305 16.77 -12.08 -21.72
N LYS A 306 17.17 -10.95 -22.32
CA LYS A 306 18.60 -10.68 -22.61
C LYS A 306 19.28 -9.74 -21.61
N SER A 307 18.53 -9.12 -20.70
CA SER A 307 19.07 -8.17 -19.72
C SER A 307 18.71 -8.59 -18.30
N THR A 308 19.68 -8.46 -17.40
CA THR A 308 19.48 -8.70 -15.97
C THR A 308 19.00 -7.40 -15.31
N ILE A 309 17.94 -7.51 -14.51
CA ILE A 309 17.50 -6.44 -13.62
C ILE A 309 18.59 -6.19 -12.56
N SER A 310 18.99 -4.94 -12.36
CA SER A 310 20.13 -4.59 -11.49
C SER A 310 19.75 -4.51 -10.01
N SER A 311 18.50 -4.16 -9.70
CA SER A 311 17.96 -4.24 -8.33
C SER A 311 16.47 -4.55 -8.33
N THR A 312 16.03 -5.32 -7.34
CA THR A 312 14.62 -5.67 -7.14
C THR A 312 14.24 -5.65 -5.69
N GLU A 313 13.00 -5.31 -5.41
CA GLU A 313 12.36 -5.56 -4.12
C GLU A 313 10.98 -6.17 -4.32
N ILE A 314 10.62 -7.11 -3.46
CA ILE A 314 9.27 -7.64 -3.33
C ILE A 314 8.77 -7.25 -1.95
N LYS A 315 7.60 -6.64 -1.87
CA LYS A 315 7.07 -6.10 -0.63
C LYS A 315 5.56 -6.28 -0.51
N LEU A 316 5.09 -6.55 0.70
CA LEU A 316 3.69 -6.82 1.03
C LEU A 316 3.09 -5.67 1.81
N ARG A 317 1.82 -5.37 1.57
CA ARG A 317 1.06 -4.41 2.38
C ARG A 317 -0.40 -4.86 2.48
N LEU A 318 -0.96 -4.72 3.68
CA LEU A 318 -2.36 -5.01 3.90
C LEU A 318 -3.23 -4.12 2.99
N LYS A 319 -4.22 -4.71 2.34
CA LYS A 319 -5.19 -4.02 1.52
C LYS A 319 -6.37 -3.63 2.41
N ASN A 320 -6.45 -2.35 2.77
CA ASN A 320 -7.60 -1.80 3.48
C ASN A 320 -8.84 -1.89 2.56
N GLN A 321 -9.93 -2.46 3.09
CA GLN A 321 -11.19 -2.63 2.38
C GLN A 321 -11.92 -1.31 2.23
#